data_AF-A0A968XV26-F1
#
_entry.id   AF-A0A968XV26-F1
#
_cell.length_a   1.000
_cell.length_b   1.000
_cell.length_c   1.000
_cell.angle_alpha   90.00
_cell.angle_beta   90.00
_cell.angle_gamma   90.00
#
_symmetry.space_group_name_H-M   'P 1'
#
loop_
_entity.id
_entity.type
_entity.pdbx_description
1 polymer ?
#
loop_
_entity_poly.entity_id
_entity_poly.type
_entity_poly.pdbx_seq_one_letter_code
_entity_poly.pdbx_strand_id
1 'polypeptide(L)'
;MDTKAFRRALSQSDRYNRKGFGPMRDMSGTISSVYQSGLIQKIRANQYRLQQGDVSILLAESFGFCWGVERAVAMAYQTREHFPTERIWITNEIIHNPSVNDHLTAMDVRFIELKDGQKDFSGVGSGDVVILPAFGASVQEMQLLSDRGCHIIDTTCPWVSKVWNSVEKYKQADYTAIIHGKYQHEETVATTFVC
;
A
#
# COMPACT_ATOMS: atom_id res chain seq x y z
N MET A 1 15.22 11.62 -17.27
CA MET A 1 13.75 11.77 -17.22
C MET A 1 13.41 12.57 -15.96
N ASP A 2 12.59 13.61 -16.05
CA ASP A 2 12.14 14.34 -14.87
C ASP A 2 11.03 13.53 -14.18
N THR A 3 11.41 12.80 -13.13
CA THR A 3 10.53 11.92 -12.34
C THR A 3 9.40 12.69 -11.67
N LYS A 4 9.65 13.94 -11.30
CA LYS A 4 8.67 14.81 -10.63
C LYS A 4 7.62 15.30 -11.62
N ALA A 5 8.05 15.73 -12.81
CA ALA A 5 7.14 16.12 -13.88
C ALA A 5 6.26 14.95 -14.31
N PHE A 6 6.83 13.76 -14.50
CA PHE A 6 6.07 12.55 -14.85
C PHE A 6 5.03 12.20 -13.77
N ARG A 7 5.43 12.09 -12.50
CA ARG A 7 4.48 11.74 -11.42
C ARG A 7 3.37 12.78 -11.28
N ARG A 8 3.67 14.07 -11.50
CA ARG A 8 2.67 15.13 -11.54
C ARG A 8 1.69 14.94 -12.69
N ALA A 9 2.17 14.67 -13.91
CA ALA A 9 1.31 14.41 -15.06
C ALA A 9 0.43 13.17 -14.84
N LEU A 10 1.02 12.08 -14.35
CA LEU A 10 0.28 10.86 -14.01
C LEU A 10 -0.81 11.11 -12.97
N SER A 11 -0.53 11.91 -11.94
CA SER A 11 -1.51 12.23 -10.89
C SER A 11 -2.73 13.03 -11.37
N GLN A 12 -2.64 13.61 -12.57
CA GLN A 12 -3.73 14.35 -13.22
C GLN A 12 -4.50 13.49 -14.22
N SER A 13 -4.06 12.25 -14.47
CA SER A 13 -4.74 11.31 -15.36
C SER A 13 -6.03 10.79 -14.72
N ASP A 14 -7.09 10.66 -15.52
CA ASP A 14 -8.35 10.03 -15.11
C ASP A 14 -8.18 8.54 -14.76
N ARG A 15 -7.08 7.92 -15.22
CA ARG A 15 -6.74 6.52 -14.92
C ARG A 15 -5.89 6.36 -13.68
N TYR A 16 -5.62 7.42 -12.92
CA TYR A 16 -4.83 7.36 -11.70
C TYR A 16 -5.68 7.81 -10.50
N ASN A 17 -5.83 6.92 -9.51
CA ASN A 17 -6.55 7.22 -8.28
C ASN A 17 -5.66 7.03 -7.05
N ARG A 18 -5.49 8.10 -6.28
CA ARG A 18 -4.83 8.10 -4.97
C ARG A 18 -5.76 8.47 -3.81
N LYS A 19 -7.00 8.88 -4.09
CA LYS A 19 -7.97 9.34 -3.09
C LYS A 19 -8.84 8.21 -2.54
N GLY A 20 -8.91 7.07 -3.23
CA GLY A 20 -9.86 5.99 -2.94
C GLY A 20 -11.20 6.23 -3.65
N PHE A 21 -12.17 5.35 -3.40
CA PHE A 21 -13.48 5.36 -4.08
C PHE A 21 -14.66 5.68 -3.13
N GLY A 22 -14.39 5.97 -1.87
CA GLY A 22 -15.39 6.33 -0.88
C GLY A 22 -14.79 6.69 0.48
N PRO A 23 -15.62 7.13 1.46
CA PRO A 23 -15.17 7.41 2.82
C PRO A 23 -14.49 6.19 3.45
N MET A 24 -13.33 6.39 4.10
CA MET A 24 -12.66 5.30 4.85
C MET A 24 -13.55 4.66 5.93
N ARG A 25 -14.56 5.41 6.43
CA ARG A 25 -15.50 4.94 7.46
C ARG A 25 -16.42 3.82 6.97
N ASP A 26 -16.72 3.76 5.69
CA ASP A 26 -17.70 2.80 5.15
C ASP A 26 -17.10 1.38 5.08
N MET A 27 -15.79 1.29 4.84
CA MET A 27 -15.04 0.01 4.85
C MET A 27 -14.51 -0.37 6.25
N SER A 28 -14.67 0.53 7.23
CA SER A 28 -14.31 0.26 8.63
C SER A 28 -15.03 -1.00 9.13
N GLY A 29 -16.27 -1.28 8.68
CA GLY A 29 -17.01 -2.48 9.05
C GLY A 29 -16.34 -3.80 8.64
N THR A 30 -15.85 -3.89 7.40
CA THR A 30 -15.19 -5.09 6.87
C THR A 30 -13.81 -5.29 7.50
N ILE A 31 -13.01 -4.23 7.62
CA ILE A 31 -11.70 -4.30 8.30
C ILE A 31 -11.87 -4.59 9.79
N SER A 32 -12.87 -3.97 10.43
CA SER A 32 -13.18 -4.16 11.85
C SER A 32 -13.63 -5.60 12.15
N SER A 33 -14.54 -6.16 11.36
CA SER A 33 -15.05 -7.51 11.60
C SER A 33 -13.99 -8.61 11.39
N VAL A 34 -13.03 -8.40 10.48
CA VAL A 34 -11.98 -9.38 10.19
C VAL A 34 -10.80 -9.26 11.18
N TYR A 35 -10.46 -8.05 11.62
CA TYR A 35 -9.23 -7.79 12.39
C TYR A 35 -9.45 -7.27 13.83
N GLN A 36 -10.69 -7.10 14.30
CA GLN A 36 -10.98 -6.81 15.71
C GLN A 36 -11.38 -8.07 16.47
N SER A 37 -10.76 -8.25 17.63
CA SER A 37 -11.06 -9.33 18.57
C SER A 37 -11.77 -8.78 19.81
N GLY A 38 -12.85 -9.43 20.23
CA GLY A 38 -13.55 -9.07 21.48
C GLY A 38 -12.65 -9.18 22.72
N LEU A 39 -11.68 -10.10 22.70
CA LEU A 39 -10.67 -10.21 23.76
C LEU A 39 -9.80 -8.96 23.83
N ILE A 40 -9.35 -8.47 22.66
CA ILE A 40 -8.52 -7.27 22.57
C ILE A 40 -9.29 -6.03 23.04
N GLN A 41 -10.57 -5.90 22.66
CA GLN A 41 -11.43 -4.82 23.16
C GLN A 41 -11.58 -4.89 24.69
N LYS A 42 -11.75 -6.09 25.25
CA LYS A 42 -11.81 -6.31 26.71
C LYS A 42 -10.51 -5.90 27.41
N ILE A 43 -9.35 -6.26 26.86
CA ILE A 43 -8.05 -5.87 27.45
C ILE A 43 -7.87 -4.35 27.39
N ARG A 44 -8.23 -3.69 26.27
CA ARG A 44 -8.20 -2.23 26.15
C ARG A 44 -9.09 -1.55 27.19
N ALA A 45 -10.32 -2.03 27.38
CA ALA A 45 -11.24 -1.51 28.39
C ALA A 45 -10.68 -1.65 29.82
N ASN A 46 -9.83 -2.64 30.07
CA ASN A 46 -9.18 -2.90 31.35
C ASN A 46 -7.77 -2.26 31.45
N GLN A 47 -7.60 -1.05 30.91
CA GLN A 47 -6.33 -0.31 30.95
C GLN A 47 -5.15 -1.11 30.40
N TYR A 48 -5.37 -1.80 29.28
CA TYR A 48 -4.38 -2.63 28.61
C TYR A 48 -3.84 -3.81 29.44
N ARG A 49 -4.59 -4.25 30.45
CA ARG A 49 -4.23 -5.38 31.31
C ARG A 49 -5.38 -6.37 31.47
N LEU A 50 -5.06 -7.65 31.48
CA LEU A 50 -5.99 -8.72 31.83
C LEU A 50 -5.29 -9.72 32.77
N GLN A 51 -5.90 -9.96 33.92
CA GLN A 51 -5.46 -10.99 34.86
C GLN A 51 -6.34 -12.23 34.72
N GLN A 52 -5.74 -13.40 34.57
CA GLN A 52 -6.44 -14.68 34.54
C GLN A 52 -5.69 -15.69 35.41
N GLY A 53 -6.22 -15.93 36.62
CA GLY A 53 -5.50 -16.69 37.66
C GLY A 53 -4.17 -16.02 37.97
N ASP A 54 -3.08 -16.78 37.89
CA ASP A 54 -1.72 -16.29 38.13
C ASP A 54 -1.07 -15.65 36.88
N VAL A 55 -1.77 -15.63 35.74
CA VAL A 55 -1.25 -15.07 34.49
C VAL A 55 -1.69 -13.62 34.30
N SER A 56 -0.71 -12.73 34.11
CA SER A 56 -0.91 -11.35 33.66
C SER A 56 -0.67 -11.23 32.16
N ILE A 57 -1.66 -10.74 31.42
CA ILE A 57 -1.55 -10.35 30.02
C ILE A 57 -1.51 -8.82 29.96
N LEU A 58 -0.49 -8.27 29.31
CA LEU A 58 -0.34 -6.83 29.07
C LEU A 58 -0.39 -6.59 27.56
N LEU A 59 -1.16 -5.59 27.15
CA LEU A 59 -1.27 -5.17 25.77
C LEU A 59 -0.50 -3.86 25.60
N ALA A 60 0.25 -3.72 24.51
CA ALA A 60 0.87 -2.44 24.20
C ALA A 60 -0.21 -1.39 23.94
N GLU A 61 0.02 -0.14 24.33
CA GLU A 61 -0.94 0.95 24.07
C GLU A 61 -1.07 1.24 22.56
N SER A 62 0.04 1.13 21.84
CA SER A 62 0.11 1.26 20.39
C SER A 62 0.39 -0.10 19.76
N PHE A 63 -0.62 -0.71 19.16
CA PHE A 63 -0.49 -1.95 18.40
C PHE A 63 -1.55 -2.04 17.29
N GLY A 64 -1.26 -2.84 16.27
CA GLY A 64 -2.15 -3.08 15.14
C GLY A 64 -1.78 -2.23 13.93
N PHE A 65 -2.76 -1.98 13.08
CA PHE A 65 -2.55 -1.22 11.85
C PHE A 65 -2.31 0.26 12.15
N CYS A 66 -1.27 0.82 11.53
CA CYS A 66 -1.13 2.27 11.46
C CYS A 66 -2.09 2.83 10.40
N TRP A 67 -2.36 4.13 10.47
CA TRP A 67 -3.26 4.80 9.51
C TRP A 67 -2.87 4.56 8.04
N GLY A 68 -1.57 4.49 7.73
CA GLY A 68 -1.09 4.19 6.38
C GLY A 68 -1.50 2.81 5.88
N VAL A 69 -1.42 1.82 6.77
CA VAL A 69 -1.85 0.44 6.50
C VAL A 69 -3.37 0.35 6.37
N GLU A 70 -4.12 0.94 7.30
CA GLU A 70 -5.60 0.97 7.24
C GLU A 70 -6.08 1.58 5.92
N ARG A 71 -5.47 2.69 5.50
CA ARG A 71 -5.77 3.35 4.23
C ARG A 71 -5.47 2.44 3.04
N ALA A 72 -4.31 1.79 3.01
CA ALA A 72 -3.93 0.95 1.88
C ALA A 72 -4.85 -0.27 1.73
N VAL A 73 -5.14 -0.95 2.82
CA VAL A 73 -6.07 -2.09 2.84
C VAL A 73 -7.48 -1.66 2.45
N ALA A 74 -7.98 -0.56 3.02
CA ALA A 74 -9.31 -0.05 2.68
C ALA A 74 -9.42 0.29 1.19
N MET A 75 -8.42 0.97 0.62
CA MET A 75 -8.40 1.28 -0.81
C MET A 75 -8.34 0.03 -1.68
N ALA A 76 -7.61 -1.01 -1.27
CA ALA A 76 -7.57 -2.26 -2.01
C ALA A 76 -8.94 -2.96 -2.05
N TYR A 77 -9.64 -3.02 -0.91
CA TYR A 77 -11.02 -3.54 -0.86
C TYR A 77 -11.99 -2.70 -1.68
N GLN A 78 -11.92 -1.36 -1.56
CA GLN A 78 -12.75 -0.43 -2.34
C GLN A 78 -12.52 -0.61 -3.85
N THR A 79 -11.29 -0.92 -4.24
CA THR A 79 -10.94 -1.16 -5.65
C THR A 79 -11.71 -2.36 -6.19
N ARG A 80 -11.80 -3.46 -5.42
CA ARG A 80 -12.59 -4.62 -5.85
C ARG A 80 -14.09 -4.35 -5.86
N GLU A 81 -14.62 -3.54 -4.95
CA GLU A 81 -16.04 -3.16 -4.99
C GLU A 81 -16.35 -2.25 -6.18
N HIS A 82 -15.45 -1.31 -6.48
CA HIS A 82 -15.63 -0.32 -7.55
C HIS A 82 -15.48 -0.91 -8.94
N PHE A 83 -14.50 -1.79 -9.10
CA PHE A 83 -14.31 -2.59 -10.31
C PHE A 83 -14.74 -3.99 -9.94
N PRO A 84 -15.96 -4.46 -10.24
CA PRO A 84 -16.40 -5.81 -9.84
C PRO A 84 -15.99 -6.92 -10.81
N THR A 85 -15.62 -6.58 -12.05
CA THR A 85 -15.40 -7.57 -13.13
C THR A 85 -14.00 -7.55 -13.74
N GLU A 86 -13.30 -6.45 -13.55
CA GLU A 86 -12.00 -6.18 -14.11
C GLU A 86 -10.94 -7.05 -13.44
N ARG A 87 -9.85 -7.35 -14.15
CA ARG A 87 -8.71 -8.02 -13.54
C ARG A 87 -7.96 -7.00 -12.69
N ILE A 88 -7.84 -7.29 -11.40
CA ILE A 88 -7.12 -6.46 -10.44
C ILE A 88 -5.80 -7.12 -10.10
N TRP A 89 -4.73 -6.36 -10.18
CA TRP A 89 -3.38 -6.78 -9.83
C TRP A 89 -2.83 -5.93 -8.70
N ILE A 90 -1.99 -6.50 -7.84
CA ILE A 90 -1.11 -5.77 -6.93
C ILE A 90 0.32 -6.08 -7.34
N THR A 91 1.15 -5.04 -7.46
CA THR A 91 2.52 -5.20 -7.98
C THR A 91 3.45 -6.02 -7.07
N ASN A 92 3.06 -6.22 -5.81
CA ASN A 92 3.69 -7.06 -4.79
C ASN A 92 2.62 -7.30 -3.71
N GLU A 93 2.98 -7.67 -2.49
CA GLU A 93 2.02 -7.66 -1.36
C GLU A 93 1.45 -6.25 -1.09
N ILE A 94 0.18 -6.14 -0.65
CA ILE A 94 -0.38 -4.82 -0.27
C ILE A 94 0.34 -4.26 0.97
N ILE A 95 0.63 -5.16 1.91
CA ILE A 95 1.43 -5.02 3.13
C ILE A 95 2.03 -6.40 3.46
N HIS A 96 3.08 -6.44 4.29
CA HIS A 96 3.67 -7.69 4.79
C HIS A 96 2.79 -8.38 5.85
N ASN A 97 1.58 -8.77 5.47
CA ASN A 97 0.64 -9.51 6.29
C ASN A 97 -0.06 -10.58 5.42
N PRO A 98 0.34 -11.86 5.53
CA PRO A 98 -0.24 -12.94 4.74
C PRO A 98 -1.76 -13.02 4.84
N SER A 99 -2.34 -12.86 6.03
CA SER A 99 -3.79 -12.93 6.22
C SER A 99 -4.56 -11.82 5.47
N VAL A 100 -3.94 -10.65 5.28
CA VAL A 100 -4.53 -9.57 4.46
C VAL A 100 -4.40 -9.90 2.98
N ASN A 101 -3.23 -10.38 2.55
CA ASN A 101 -3.00 -10.77 1.16
C ASN A 101 -3.91 -11.94 0.74
N ASP A 102 -4.09 -12.94 1.60
CA ASP A 102 -4.97 -14.09 1.36
C ASP A 102 -6.43 -13.66 1.19
N HIS A 103 -6.90 -12.68 1.98
CA HIS A 103 -8.24 -12.14 1.83
C HIS A 103 -8.40 -11.46 0.45
N LEU A 104 -7.41 -10.66 0.04
CA LEU A 104 -7.42 -10.03 -1.29
C LEU A 104 -7.45 -11.08 -2.40
N THR A 105 -6.68 -12.17 -2.27
CA THR A 105 -6.75 -13.30 -3.22
C THR A 105 -8.13 -13.95 -3.23
N ALA A 106 -8.77 -14.15 -2.07
CA ALA A 106 -10.14 -14.67 -1.99
C ALA A 106 -11.17 -13.74 -2.66
N MET A 107 -10.84 -12.46 -2.80
CA MET A 107 -11.62 -11.45 -3.54
C MET A 107 -11.24 -11.35 -5.04
N ASP A 108 -10.53 -12.34 -5.58
CA ASP A 108 -10.02 -12.36 -6.97
C ASP A 108 -9.10 -11.18 -7.32
N VAL A 109 -8.30 -10.74 -6.33
CA VAL A 109 -7.19 -9.82 -6.56
C VAL A 109 -5.90 -10.62 -6.72
N ARG A 110 -5.20 -10.38 -7.82
CA ARG A 110 -4.00 -11.13 -8.21
C ARG A 110 -2.74 -10.39 -7.81
N PHE A 111 -1.67 -11.14 -7.57
CA PHE A 111 -0.36 -10.59 -7.27
C PHE A 111 0.57 -10.78 -8.46
N ILE A 112 1.35 -9.75 -8.79
CA ILE A 112 2.37 -9.85 -9.85
C ILE A 112 3.50 -10.74 -9.34
N GLU A 113 3.77 -11.82 -10.07
CA GLU A 113 4.82 -12.77 -9.74
C GLU A 113 6.21 -12.20 -10.05
N LEU A 114 7.21 -12.72 -9.35
CA LEU A 114 8.61 -12.47 -9.66
C LEU A 114 9.15 -13.61 -10.54
N LYS A 115 9.66 -13.27 -11.73
CA LYS A 115 10.46 -14.16 -12.57
C LYS A 115 11.89 -13.66 -12.59
N ASP A 116 12.84 -14.51 -12.21
CA ASP A 116 14.27 -14.18 -12.13
C ASP A 116 14.57 -12.90 -11.31
N GLY A 117 13.79 -12.68 -10.24
CA GLY A 117 13.92 -11.50 -9.38
C GLY A 117 13.32 -10.21 -9.93
N GLN A 118 12.63 -10.27 -11.07
CA GLN A 118 11.93 -9.14 -11.67
C GLN A 118 10.43 -9.39 -11.74
N LYS A 119 9.63 -8.33 -11.57
CA LYS A 119 8.17 -8.41 -11.65
C LYS A 119 7.73 -8.71 -13.07
N ASP A 120 6.99 -9.79 -13.25
CA ASP A 120 6.46 -10.18 -14.55
C ASP A 120 5.10 -9.54 -14.81
N PHE A 121 5.12 -8.43 -15.56
CA PHE A 121 3.90 -7.76 -15.97
C PHE A 121 3.27 -8.36 -17.23
N SER A 122 3.77 -9.46 -17.82
CA SER A 122 3.27 -9.97 -19.11
C SER A 122 1.77 -10.32 -19.09
N GLY A 123 1.23 -10.69 -17.92
CA GLY A 123 -0.21 -10.99 -17.74
C GLY A 123 -1.12 -9.76 -17.66
N VAL A 124 -0.55 -8.56 -17.46
CA VAL A 124 -1.29 -7.31 -17.27
C VAL A 124 -1.65 -6.71 -18.63
N GLY A 125 -2.94 -6.64 -18.92
CA GLY A 125 -3.49 -6.09 -20.16
C GLY A 125 -3.94 -4.64 -20.04
N SER A 126 -4.32 -4.05 -21.18
CA SER A 126 -4.93 -2.72 -21.21
C SER A 126 -6.31 -2.74 -20.55
N GLY A 127 -6.63 -1.69 -19.79
CA GLY A 127 -7.87 -1.61 -19.01
C GLY A 127 -7.86 -2.40 -17.70
N ASP A 128 -6.85 -3.24 -17.44
CA ASP A 128 -6.69 -3.87 -16.13
C ASP A 128 -6.45 -2.80 -15.04
N VAL A 129 -6.82 -3.15 -13.81
CA VAL A 129 -6.62 -2.29 -12.63
C VAL A 129 -5.38 -2.77 -11.88
N VAL A 130 -4.47 -1.86 -11.55
CA VAL A 130 -3.22 -2.18 -10.86
C VAL A 130 -3.05 -1.32 -9.62
N ILE A 131 -2.97 -1.99 -8.47
CA ILE A 131 -2.78 -1.39 -7.16
C ILE A 131 -1.29 -1.32 -6.85
N LEU A 132 -0.81 -0.12 -6.55
CA LEU A 132 0.54 0.09 -6.00
C LEU A 132 0.46 -0.06 -4.48
N PRO A 133 1.36 -0.82 -3.85
CA PRO A 133 1.27 -1.17 -2.43
C PRO A 133 1.61 0.00 -1.50
N ALA A 134 1.42 -0.18 -0.20
CA ALA A 134 1.64 0.88 0.81
C ALA A 134 3.08 1.43 0.81
N PHE A 135 4.06 0.60 0.44
CA PHE A 135 5.49 0.93 0.36
C PHE A 135 5.84 1.72 -0.90
N GLY A 136 4.94 1.77 -1.88
CA GLY A 136 5.12 2.45 -3.15
C GLY A 136 5.60 1.57 -4.29
N ALA A 137 5.85 2.23 -5.43
CA ALA A 137 6.37 1.63 -6.65
C ALA A 137 7.38 2.58 -7.31
N SER A 138 8.21 2.02 -8.17
CA SER A 138 9.15 2.77 -9.00
C SER A 138 8.44 3.61 -10.05
N VAL A 139 9.13 4.65 -10.54
CA VAL A 139 8.65 5.48 -11.65
C VAL A 139 8.52 4.65 -12.93
N GLN A 140 9.43 3.70 -13.13
CA GLN A 140 9.46 2.80 -14.28
C GLN A 140 8.23 1.90 -14.32
N GLU A 141 7.82 1.33 -13.18
CA GLU A 141 6.58 0.57 -13.08
C GLU A 141 5.35 1.44 -13.36
N MET A 142 5.30 2.64 -12.77
CA MET A 142 4.19 3.57 -13.03
C MET A 142 4.08 3.96 -14.51
N GLN A 143 5.20 4.22 -15.17
CA GLN A 143 5.26 4.54 -16.60
C GLN A 143 4.79 3.34 -17.43
N LEU A 144 5.30 2.13 -17.17
CA LEU A 144 4.90 0.91 -17.86
C LEU A 144 3.38 0.68 -17.80
N LEU A 145 2.80 0.82 -16.61
CA LEU A 145 1.37 0.63 -16.38
C LEU A 145 0.53 1.72 -17.06
N SER A 146 1.00 2.98 -17.01
CA SER A 146 0.38 4.10 -17.70
C SER A 146 0.38 3.90 -19.22
N ASP A 147 1.51 3.48 -19.80
CA ASP A 147 1.67 3.27 -21.24
C ASP A 147 0.81 2.11 -21.76
N ARG A 148 0.56 1.10 -20.92
CA ARG A 148 -0.38 0.00 -21.22
C ARG A 148 -1.85 0.42 -21.08
N GLY A 149 -2.11 1.60 -20.54
CA GLY A 149 -3.46 2.10 -20.33
C GLY A 149 -4.19 1.43 -19.17
N CYS A 150 -3.48 0.97 -18.15
CA CYS A 150 -4.07 0.43 -16.93
C CYS A 150 -4.70 1.53 -16.07
N HIS A 151 -5.65 1.15 -15.21
CA HIS A 151 -6.11 2.00 -14.12
C HIS A 151 -5.19 1.80 -12.91
N ILE A 152 -4.48 2.84 -12.48
CA ILE A 152 -3.52 2.78 -11.38
C ILE A 152 -4.17 3.26 -10.09
N ILE A 153 -4.18 2.41 -9.06
CA ILE A 153 -4.63 2.75 -7.71
C ILE A 153 -3.41 2.88 -6.80
N ASP A 154 -3.04 4.11 -6.46
CA ASP A 154 -1.86 4.38 -5.63
C ASP A 154 -2.22 4.38 -4.14
N THR A 155 -1.92 3.26 -3.47
CA THR A 155 -2.10 3.13 -2.03
C THR A 155 -0.89 3.57 -1.21
N THR A 156 0.18 4.06 -1.84
CA THR A 156 1.42 4.49 -1.17
C THR A 156 1.12 5.36 0.04
N CYS A 157 1.68 4.99 1.19
CA CYS A 157 1.52 5.70 2.43
C CYS A 157 1.98 7.17 2.25
N PRO A 158 1.16 8.16 2.64
CA PRO A 158 1.56 9.58 2.58
C PRO A 158 2.84 9.90 3.36
N TRP A 159 3.16 9.13 4.40
CA TRP A 159 4.42 9.27 5.14
C TRP A 159 5.63 8.82 4.31
N VAL A 160 5.50 7.76 3.52
CA VAL A 160 6.53 7.31 2.56
C VAL A 160 6.72 8.35 1.46
N SER A 161 5.63 8.83 0.85
CA SER A 161 5.74 9.86 -0.20
C SER A 161 6.26 11.20 0.33
N LYS A 162 6.09 11.51 1.62
CA LYS A 162 6.73 12.67 2.24
C LYS A 162 8.26 12.56 2.22
N VAL A 163 8.81 11.37 2.48
CA VAL A 163 10.26 11.12 2.36
C VAL A 163 10.70 11.37 0.92
N TRP A 164 9.95 10.85 -0.07
CA TRP A 164 10.30 11.04 -1.48
C TRP A 164 10.33 12.52 -1.88
N ASN A 165 9.33 13.29 -1.46
CA ASN A 165 9.26 14.72 -1.75
C ASN A 165 10.43 15.49 -1.10
N SER A 166 10.86 15.09 0.09
CA SER A 166 12.04 15.65 0.74
C SER A 166 13.31 15.34 -0.06
N VAL A 167 13.52 14.09 -0.47
CA VAL A 167 14.68 13.69 -1.27
C VAL A 167 14.74 14.46 -2.59
N GLU A 168 13.63 14.57 -3.32
CA GLU A 168 13.61 15.37 -4.57
C GLU A 168 13.89 16.85 -4.33
N LYS A 169 13.37 17.43 -3.24
CA LYS A 169 13.64 18.83 -2.90
C LYS A 169 15.14 19.05 -2.64
N TYR A 170 15.79 18.13 -1.92
CA TYR A 170 17.21 18.23 -1.62
C TYR A 170 18.09 17.99 -2.85
N LYS A 171 17.67 17.06 -3.74
CA LYS A 171 18.29 16.87 -5.05
C LYS A 171 18.29 18.16 -5.87
N GLN A 172 17.17 18.89 -5.90
CA GLN A 172 17.06 20.18 -6.61
C GLN A 172 17.95 21.28 -6.02
N ALA A 173 18.47 21.09 -4.81
CA ALA A 173 19.36 22.02 -4.13
C ALA A 173 20.80 21.48 -4.02
N ASP A 174 21.17 20.54 -4.91
CA ASP A 174 22.51 19.93 -5.01
C ASP A 174 23.03 19.26 -3.72
N TYR A 175 22.13 18.74 -2.89
CA TYR A 175 22.49 17.92 -1.74
C TYR A 175 22.62 16.44 -2.10
N THR A 176 23.52 15.74 -1.41
CA THR A 176 23.57 14.28 -1.42
C THR A 176 22.61 13.71 -0.38
N ALA A 177 21.69 12.83 -0.80
CA ALA A 177 20.81 12.10 0.11
C ALA A 177 21.46 10.79 0.55
N ILE A 178 21.46 10.51 1.86
CA ILE A 178 21.87 9.23 2.43
C ILE A 178 20.61 8.52 2.93
N ILE A 179 20.29 7.37 2.33
CA ILE A 179 19.15 6.53 2.74
C ILE A 179 19.66 5.45 3.68
N HIS A 180 19.19 5.45 4.91
CA HIS A 180 19.48 4.41 5.89
C HIS A 180 18.30 3.43 5.94
N GLY A 181 18.48 2.24 5.37
CA GLY A 181 17.46 1.20 5.27
C GLY A 181 18.05 -0.13 4.85
N LYS A 182 17.22 -1.17 4.82
CA LYS A 182 17.63 -2.50 4.31
C LYS A 182 17.69 -2.45 2.79
N TYR A 183 18.83 -2.80 2.21
CA TYR A 183 19.12 -2.68 0.77
C TYR A 183 18.00 -3.21 -0.14
N GLN A 184 17.43 -4.38 0.18
CA GLN A 184 16.42 -5.04 -0.65
C GLN A 184 14.96 -4.79 -0.22
N HIS A 185 14.72 -3.99 0.82
CA HIS A 185 13.35 -3.72 1.26
C HIS A 185 12.65 -2.80 0.27
N GLU A 186 11.38 -3.09 -0.05
CA GLU A 186 10.61 -2.43 -1.11
C GLU A 186 10.58 -0.91 -0.94
N GLU A 187 10.36 -0.44 0.30
CA GLU A 187 10.37 1.00 0.61
C GLU A 187 11.73 1.66 0.35
N THR A 188 12.84 0.95 0.61
CA THR A 188 14.19 1.45 0.35
C THR A 188 14.43 1.55 -1.14
N VAL A 189 14.13 0.49 -1.88
CA VAL A 189 14.21 0.46 -3.35
C VAL A 189 13.35 1.57 -3.97
N ALA A 190 12.09 1.70 -3.55
CA ALA A 190 11.18 2.74 -4.02
C ALA A 190 11.70 4.17 -3.75
N THR A 191 12.32 4.39 -2.59
CA THR A 191 12.89 5.69 -2.21
C THR A 191 14.15 6.03 -3.00
N THR A 192 14.98 5.04 -3.37
CA THR A 192 16.20 5.31 -4.15
C THR A 192 15.92 5.84 -5.56
N PHE A 193 14.74 5.58 -6.14
CA PHE A 193 14.40 6.07 -7.49
C PHE A 193 14.19 7.58 -7.58
N VAL A 194 14.01 8.28 -6.46
CA VAL A 194 13.85 9.75 -6.44
C VAL A 194 15.14 10.50 -6.11
N CYS A 195 16.24 9.78 -5.85
CA CYS A 195 17.59 10.33 -5.84
C CYS A 195 18.04 10.70 -7.26
#